data_AF-A0A1X0QSH1-F1
#
_entry.id   AF-A0A1X0QSH1-F1
#
_cell.length_a   1.000
_cell.length_b   1.000
_cell.length_c   1.000
_cell.angle_alpha   90.00
_cell.angle_beta   90.00
_cell.angle_gamma   90.00
#
_symmetry.space_group_name_H-M   'P 1'
#
loop_
_entity.id
_entity.type
_entity.pdbx_description
1 polymer ?
#
loop_
_entity_poly.entity_id
_entity_poly.type
_entity_poly.pdbx_seq_one_letter_code
_entity_poly.pdbx_strand_id
1 'polypeptide(L)'
;MVSTRYQQRQEKSKNKEEESMLVEDPPLLTISRSKDSLEEQNEVAVRLDAFLEQLDDYECSTLDALVARWPSLYKRLKGMKPHLPPKKDDTRPTLVLDLDETLLHTYRGEVVSKQVDYVIYAQDGHSCLLAGTLRPGVLDFLNWAASYFEVVVWTAGTEDYAAMARSCLDPENKLITHMLTRKSCIRMRSASTKEVLYIKDLCALGRDLSKTFLIDNTPHAATLNLSNLIPIESFVGNRSDTELIELKKFLEANLVRLIDKKHDMRIILHRQFNLKRRIRERITHWRREQQSRQQ
;
A
#
# COMPACT_ATOMS: atom_id res chain seq x y z
N MET A 1 -3.56 15.34 -24.92
CA MET A 1 -3.94 16.18 -23.75
C MET A 1 -4.06 15.35 -22.46
N VAL A 2 -3.04 14.53 -22.15
CA VAL A 2 -2.95 13.72 -20.91
C VAL A 2 -1.84 14.27 -19.98
N SER A 3 -1.09 15.28 -20.43
CA SER A 3 0.08 15.84 -19.74
C SER A 3 -0.28 16.83 -18.62
N THR A 4 -1.41 17.52 -18.72
CA THR A 4 -1.65 18.73 -17.90
C THR A 4 -2.17 18.44 -16.50
N ARG A 5 -2.85 17.31 -16.25
CA ARG A 5 -3.43 17.00 -14.92
C ARG A 5 -2.46 16.32 -13.96
N TYR A 6 -1.49 15.55 -14.48
CA TYR A 6 -0.37 15.05 -13.70
C TYR A 6 0.56 16.20 -13.27
N GLN A 7 0.77 17.18 -14.15
CA GLN A 7 1.46 18.44 -13.83
C GLN A 7 0.71 19.27 -12.79
N GLN A 8 -0.63 19.35 -12.85
CA GLN A 8 -1.42 20.05 -11.82
C GLN A 8 -1.39 19.37 -10.44
N ARG A 9 -1.24 18.04 -10.37
CA ARG A 9 -0.99 17.32 -9.09
C ARG A 9 0.41 17.64 -8.54
N GLN A 10 1.42 17.76 -9.40
CA GLN A 10 2.79 18.16 -9.04
C GLN A 10 2.86 19.65 -8.61
N GLU A 11 2.11 20.55 -9.24
CA GLU A 11 2.05 21.98 -8.88
C GLU A 11 1.26 22.22 -7.58
N LYS A 12 0.16 21.49 -7.34
CA LYS A 12 -0.53 21.52 -6.05
C LYS A 12 0.34 20.93 -4.91
N SER A 13 1.24 19.99 -5.21
CA SER A 13 2.25 19.49 -4.28
C SER A 13 3.32 20.54 -3.99
N LYS A 14 3.84 21.22 -5.03
CA LYS A 14 4.83 22.30 -4.88
C LYS A 14 4.32 23.49 -4.05
N ASN A 15 3.07 23.91 -4.24
CA ASN A 15 2.49 24.99 -3.42
C ASN A 15 2.20 24.54 -1.98
N LYS A 16 2.17 23.24 -1.68
CA LYS A 16 2.08 22.70 -0.32
C LYS A 16 3.47 22.56 0.34
N GLU A 17 4.53 22.39 -0.46
CA GLU A 17 5.92 22.28 0.00
C GLU A 17 6.47 23.60 0.59
N GLU A 18 5.94 24.76 0.19
CA GLU A 18 6.40 26.07 0.72
C GLU A 18 5.72 26.49 2.03
N GLU A 19 4.63 25.83 2.45
CA GLU A 19 3.82 26.29 3.60
C GLU A 19 3.86 25.37 4.84
N SER A 20 4.52 24.21 4.82
CA SER A 20 4.58 23.30 5.98
C SER A 20 5.98 23.18 6.62
N MET A 21 6.42 24.23 7.32
CA MET A 21 7.45 24.12 8.37
C MET A 21 6.81 23.97 9.77
N LEU A 22 5.75 23.17 9.90
CA LEU A 22 5.01 23.03 11.16
C LEU A 22 4.61 21.57 11.41
N VAL A 23 5.20 21.01 12.48
CA VAL A 23 4.83 19.80 13.24
C VAL A 23 4.59 18.54 12.40
N GLU A 24 5.57 17.64 12.39
CA GLU A 24 5.44 16.31 11.79
C GLU A 24 4.37 15.50 12.54
N ASP A 25 3.30 15.11 11.83
CA ASP A 25 2.31 14.18 12.36
C ASP A 25 2.98 12.81 12.61
N PRO A 26 2.68 12.13 13.73
CA PRO A 26 3.31 10.85 13.99
C PRO A 26 2.74 9.75 13.07
N PRO A 27 3.46 8.63 12.88
CA PRO A 27 3.12 7.52 11.98
C PRO A 27 1.74 6.86 12.24
N LEU A 28 1.01 6.49 11.18
CA LEU A 28 -0.32 5.82 11.17
C LEU A 28 -0.38 4.55 12.03
N LEU A 29 0.74 3.84 12.15
CA LEU A 29 0.84 2.60 12.92
C LEU A 29 1.50 2.77 14.30
N THR A 30 1.33 3.89 15.02
CA THR A 30 1.84 3.93 16.40
C THR A 30 1.26 2.78 17.21
N ILE A 31 2.17 1.95 17.72
CA ILE A 31 1.84 1.02 18.79
C ILE A 31 2.62 1.40 20.00
N SER A 32 1.94 1.35 21.14
CA SER A 32 2.66 1.11 22.36
C SER A 32 1.99 0.14 23.31
N ARG A 33 2.91 -0.45 24.07
CA ARG A 33 2.84 -1.71 24.80
C ARG A 33 2.25 -1.50 26.20
N SER A 34 0.94 -1.32 26.35
CA SER A 34 0.26 -1.62 27.64
C SER A 34 -1.22 -1.22 27.62
N LYS A 35 -2.11 -2.22 27.67
CA LYS A 35 -3.51 -2.16 28.13
C LYS A 35 -4.41 -1.05 27.55
N ASP A 36 -5.33 -1.46 26.67
CA ASP A 36 -6.75 -1.05 26.58
C ASP A 36 -7.13 0.35 27.16
N SER A 37 -6.42 1.42 26.80
CA SER A 37 -6.83 2.78 27.17
C SER A 37 -7.69 3.35 26.04
N LEU A 38 -8.78 4.02 26.42
CA LEU A 38 -9.72 4.67 25.47
C LEU A 38 -9.02 5.74 24.61
N GLU A 39 -7.94 6.35 25.12
CA GLU A 39 -7.16 7.39 24.45
C GLU A 39 -6.35 6.84 23.26
N GLU A 40 -5.84 5.61 23.34
CA GLU A 40 -5.03 5.00 22.28
C GLU A 40 -5.86 4.50 21.10
N GLN A 41 -7.02 3.89 21.39
CA GLN A 41 -7.99 3.54 20.35
C GLN A 41 -8.47 4.80 19.61
N ASN A 42 -8.48 5.94 20.31
CA ASN A 42 -8.81 7.24 19.73
C ASN A 42 -7.71 7.74 18.79
N GLU A 43 -6.41 7.57 19.12
CA GLU A 43 -5.30 8.00 18.25
C GLU A 43 -5.26 7.24 16.91
N VAL A 44 -5.35 5.91 16.94
CA VAL A 44 -5.41 5.08 15.71
C VAL A 44 -6.67 5.41 14.89
N ALA A 45 -7.80 5.65 15.57
CA ALA A 45 -9.02 6.07 14.90
C ALA A 45 -8.86 7.41 14.20
N VAL A 46 -8.29 8.41 14.88
CA VAL A 46 -8.04 9.76 14.35
C VAL A 46 -7.13 9.71 13.13
N ARG A 47 -6.03 8.96 13.17
CA ARG A 47 -5.14 8.84 12.00
C ARG A 47 -5.78 8.10 10.85
N LEU A 48 -6.56 7.07 11.14
CA LEU A 48 -7.27 6.36 10.09
C LEU A 48 -8.34 7.24 9.46
N ASP A 49 -8.99 8.11 10.24
CA ASP A 49 -9.91 9.11 9.71
C ASP A 49 -9.15 10.14 8.86
N ALA A 50 -7.99 10.64 9.31
CA ALA A 50 -7.14 11.52 8.51
C ALA A 50 -6.69 10.86 7.18
N PHE A 51 -6.28 9.60 7.21
CA PHE A 51 -5.96 8.81 6.02
C PHE A 51 -7.15 8.67 5.06
N LEU A 52 -8.36 8.46 5.59
CA LEU A 52 -9.58 8.36 4.78
C LEU A 52 -10.08 9.72 4.28
N GLU A 53 -9.79 10.80 4.98
CA GLU A 53 -10.05 12.18 4.56
C GLU A 53 -9.13 12.62 3.43
N GLN A 54 -7.91 12.08 3.37
CA GLN A 54 -6.99 12.29 2.24
C GLN A 54 -7.50 11.66 0.93
N LEU A 55 -8.47 10.73 0.99
CA LEU A 55 -9.09 10.16 -0.22
C LEU A 55 -9.83 11.25 -0.99
N ASP A 56 -9.32 11.54 -2.19
CA ASP A 56 -9.88 12.57 -3.05
C ASP A 56 -11.19 12.11 -3.74
N ASP A 57 -11.83 13.03 -4.47
CA ASP A 57 -13.06 12.74 -5.21
C ASP A 57 -12.89 11.59 -6.22
N TYR A 58 -11.68 11.44 -6.77
CA TYR A 58 -11.35 10.38 -7.71
C TYR A 58 -11.33 9.01 -7.02
N GLU A 59 -10.66 8.92 -5.88
CA GLU A 59 -10.54 7.68 -5.12
C GLU A 59 -11.88 7.25 -4.54
N CYS A 60 -12.65 8.20 -3.98
CA CYS A 60 -13.99 7.92 -3.49
C CYS A 60 -14.91 7.41 -4.61
N SER A 61 -14.90 8.05 -5.79
CA SER A 61 -15.66 7.60 -6.96
C SER A 61 -15.23 6.19 -7.41
N THR A 62 -13.92 5.93 -7.39
CA THR A 62 -13.34 4.63 -7.77
C THR A 62 -13.76 3.53 -6.81
N LEU A 63 -13.60 3.75 -5.51
CA LEU A 63 -14.00 2.82 -4.47
C LEU A 63 -15.50 2.54 -4.54
N ASP A 64 -16.32 3.56 -4.78
CA ASP A 64 -17.76 3.40 -4.92
C ASP A 64 -18.14 2.46 -6.07
N ALA A 65 -17.56 2.68 -7.25
CA ALA A 65 -17.77 1.83 -8.41
C ALA A 65 -17.30 0.38 -8.19
N LEU A 66 -16.21 0.20 -7.45
CA LEU A 66 -15.68 -1.12 -7.10
C LEU A 66 -16.56 -1.87 -6.12
N VAL A 67 -17.01 -1.20 -5.06
CA VAL A 67 -17.87 -1.78 -4.03
C VAL A 67 -19.20 -2.22 -4.63
N ALA A 68 -19.77 -1.46 -5.57
CA ALA A 68 -20.99 -1.84 -6.28
C ALA A 68 -20.84 -3.12 -7.12
N ARG A 69 -19.61 -3.44 -7.58
CA ARG A 69 -19.31 -4.58 -8.47
C ARG A 69 -18.76 -5.81 -7.75
N TRP A 70 -18.60 -5.75 -6.43
CA TRP A 70 -17.93 -6.75 -5.59
C TRP A 70 -18.34 -8.21 -5.87
N PRO A 71 -19.64 -8.58 -5.97
CA PRO A 71 -20.02 -9.99 -6.17
C PRO A 71 -19.62 -10.55 -7.55
N SER A 72 -19.47 -9.69 -8.56
CA SER A 72 -19.13 -10.10 -9.93
C SER A 72 -17.65 -10.45 -10.10
N LEU A 73 -16.77 -9.86 -9.29
CA LEU A 73 -15.32 -10.07 -9.36
C LEU A 73 -14.90 -11.43 -8.79
N TYR A 74 -15.62 -11.96 -7.80
CA TYR A 74 -15.31 -13.26 -7.18
C TYR A 74 -15.55 -14.46 -8.14
N LYS A 75 -16.56 -14.38 -9.02
CA LYS A 75 -16.80 -15.43 -10.04
C LYS A 75 -15.62 -15.61 -11.00
N ARG A 76 -14.81 -14.56 -11.20
CA ARG A 76 -13.64 -14.55 -12.08
C ARG A 76 -12.54 -15.52 -11.63
N LEU A 77 -12.45 -15.79 -10.32
CA LEU A 77 -11.40 -16.65 -9.75
C LEU A 77 -11.64 -18.14 -10.03
N LYS A 78 -12.84 -18.53 -10.45
CA LYS A 78 -13.18 -19.94 -10.68
C LYS A 78 -12.38 -20.48 -11.87
N GLY A 79 -11.47 -21.41 -11.59
CA GLY A 79 -10.61 -22.06 -12.60
C GLY A 79 -9.30 -21.35 -12.91
N MET A 80 -8.99 -20.23 -12.24
CA MET A 80 -7.68 -19.58 -12.38
C MET A 80 -6.60 -20.34 -11.62
N LYS A 81 -5.43 -20.50 -12.24
CA LYS A 81 -4.23 -20.98 -11.55
C LYS A 81 -3.77 -19.92 -10.55
N PRO A 82 -3.42 -20.29 -9.30
CA PRO A 82 -2.84 -19.35 -8.35
C PRO A 82 -1.61 -18.63 -8.92
N HIS A 83 -1.44 -17.36 -8.56
CA HIS A 83 -0.31 -16.53 -8.96
C HIS A 83 1.00 -17.02 -8.36
N LEU A 84 0.96 -17.60 -7.16
CA LEU A 84 2.13 -18.14 -6.49
C LEU A 84 2.16 -19.66 -6.56
N PRO A 85 3.35 -20.28 -6.61
CA PRO A 85 3.46 -21.72 -6.44
C PRO A 85 2.94 -22.13 -5.04
N PRO A 86 2.48 -23.39 -4.86
CA PRO A 86 2.14 -23.90 -3.54
C PRO A 86 3.33 -23.80 -2.57
N LYS A 87 3.04 -23.47 -1.30
CA LYS A 87 4.04 -23.61 -0.23
C LYS A 87 4.34 -25.10 -0.06
N LYS A 88 5.62 -25.46 -0.02
CA LYS A 88 6.06 -26.84 0.28
C LYS A 88 6.11 -27.00 1.80
N ASP A 89 7.23 -26.60 2.40
CA ASP A 89 7.49 -26.76 3.84
C ASP A 89 7.41 -25.44 4.60
N ASP A 90 7.12 -24.33 3.91
CA ASP A 90 6.99 -23.01 4.53
C ASP A 90 5.61 -22.89 5.20
N THR A 91 5.59 -22.83 6.53
CA THR A 91 4.36 -22.63 7.31
C THR A 91 4.15 -21.18 7.74
N ARG A 92 5.05 -20.27 7.35
CA ARG A 92 4.99 -18.87 7.76
C ARG A 92 3.77 -18.19 7.15
N PRO A 93 3.17 -17.20 7.83
CA PRO A 93 2.17 -16.33 7.21
C PRO A 93 2.74 -15.56 6.02
N THR A 94 1.87 -15.06 5.15
CA THR A 94 2.24 -14.31 3.94
C THR A 94 2.07 -12.81 4.18
N LEU A 95 3.18 -12.08 4.10
CA LEU A 95 3.22 -10.61 4.14
C LEU A 95 3.35 -10.10 2.70
N VAL A 96 2.29 -9.46 2.21
CA VAL A 96 2.26 -8.82 0.89
C VAL A 96 2.55 -7.33 1.06
N LEU A 97 3.56 -6.83 0.37
CA LEU A 97 3.99 -5.42 0.42
C LEU A 97 3.76 -4.78 -0.95
N ASP A 98 3.08 -3.64 -0.97
CA ASP A 98 3.21 -2.73 -2.11
C ASP A 98 4.64 -2.16 -2.21
N LEU A 99 4.96 -1.53 -3.33
CA LEU A 99 6.30 -1.01 -3.61
C LEU A 99 6.34 0.52 -3.60
N ASP A 100 5.62 1.14 -4.55
CA ASP A 100 5.62 2.58 -4.80
C ASP A 100 4.88 3.31 -3.68
N GLU A 101 5.46 4.39 -3.15
CA GLU A 101 4.93 5.11 -1.98
C GLU A 101 4.72 4.22 -0.72
N THR A 102 5.26 3.01 -0.71
CA THR A 102 5.18 2.08 0.42
C THR A 102 6.56 1.71 0.94
N LEU A 103 7.45 1.18 0.07
CA LEU A 103 8.83 0.81 0.42
C LEU A 103 9.86 1.80 -0.13
N LEU A 104 9.51 2.53 -1.18
CA LEU A 104 10.35 3.51 -1.84
C LEU A 104 9.50 4.55 -2.57
N HIS A 105 10.14 5.62 -3.04
CA HIS A 105 9.51 6.64 -3.85
C HIS A 105 10.39 6.96 -5.06
N THR A 106 9.84 6.80 -6.27
CA THR A 106 10.54 7.04 -7.53
C THR A 106 10.08 8.34 -8.19
N TYR A 107 11.03 9.22 -8.46
CA TYR A 107 10.86 10.45 -9.24
C TYR A 107 11.12 10.20 -10.74
N ARG A 108 10.37 10.90 -11.61
CA ARG A 108 10.60 10.93 -13.06
C ARG A 108 11.15 12.30 -13.45
N GLY A 109 12.21 12.33 -14.27
CA GLY A 109 12.78 13.56 -14.83
C GLY A 109 14.17 13.92 -14.29
N GLU A 110 14.63 15.14 -14.60
CA GLU A 110 15.97 15.62 -14.20
C GLU A 110 16.08 15.75 -12.68
N VAL A 111 17.11 15.12 -12.12
CA VAL A 111 17.41 15.12 -10.68
C VAL A 111 18.10 16.43 -10.34
N VAL A 112 17.30 17.46 -10.11
CA VAL A 112 17.81 18.73 -9.59
C VAL A 112 17.68 18.66 -8.07
N SER A 113 18.78 18.37 -7.36
CA SER A 113 18.98 18.59 -5.91
C SER A 113 18.49 17.59 -4.85
N LYS A 114 17.94 16.41 -5.17
CA LYS A 114 17.53 15.43 -4.13
C LYS A 114 18.66 14.45 -3.76
N GLN A 115 18.90 14.24 -2.46
CA GLN A 115 19.66 13.06 -1.99
C GLN A 115 18.84 11.80 -2.31
N VAL A 116 19.25 11.08 -3.34
CA VAL A 116 18.59 9.86 -3.83
C VAL A 116 19.43 8.63 -3.51
N ASP A 117 18.76 7.51 -3.28
CA ASP A 117 19.41 6.24 -2.96
C ASP A 117 19.72 5.41 -4.21
N TYR A 118 19.01 5.67 -5.32
CA TYR A 118 19.29 5.05 -6.61
C TYR A 118 18.96 6.00 -7.78
N VAL A 119 19.68 5.80 -8.88
CA VAL A 119 19.48 6.47 -10.17
C VAL A 119 19.55 5.43 -11.27
N ILE A 120 18.63 5.52 -12.24
CA ILE A 120 18.59 4.69 -13.44
C ILE A 120 18.84 5.60 -14.63
N TYR A 121 19.93 5.31 -15.35
CA TYR A 121 20.27 6.01 -16.58
C TYR A 121 19.65 5.31 -17.80
N ALA A 122 19.44 6.08 -18.86
CA ALA A 122 19.12 5.55 -20.17
C ALA A 122 20.31 4.81 -20.76
N GLN A 123 20.10 4.18 -21.91
CA GLN A 123 21.17 3.45 -22.62
C GLN A 123 22.34 4.35 -23.02
N ASP A 124 22.12 5.67 -23.11
CA ASP A 124 23.18 6.65 -23.36
C ASP A 124 24.11 6.88 -22.15
N GLY A 125 23.79 6.33 -20.97
CA GLY A 125 24.58 6.46 -19.75
C GLY A 125 24.56 7.85 -19.09
N HIS A 126 23.85 8.81 -19.67
CA HIS A 126 23.85 10.21 -19.22
C HIS A 126 22.46 10.71 -18.84
N SER A 127 21.43 10.29 -19.59
CA SER A 127 20.06 10.72 -19.36
C SER A 127 19.47 9.97 -18.17
N CYS A 128 19.20 10.67 -17.07
CA CYS A 128 18.49 10.09 -15.93
C CYS A 128 17.04 9.77 -16.32
N LEU A 129 16.67 8.49 -16.32
CA LEU A 129 15.30 8.04 -16.55
C LEU A 129 14.47 8.11 -15.27
N LEU A 130 15.04 7.64 -14.16
CA LEU A 130 14.39 7.54 -12.86
C LEU A 130 15.43 7.75 -11.77
N ALA A 131 15.01 8.37 -10.68
CA ALA A 131 15.78 8.34 -9.44
C ALA A 131 14.81 8.12 -8.30
N GLY A 132 15.28 7.63 -7.17
CA GLY A 132 14.39 7.40 -6.06
C GLY A 132 15.06 7.28 -4.72
N THR A 133 14.20 7.29 -3.73
CA THR A 133 14.54 7.26 -2.32
C THR A 133 13.91 6.01 -1.72
N LEU A 134 14.69 5.24 -0.98
CA LEU A 134 14.21 4.14 -0.16
C LEU A 134 13.55 4.71 1.09
N ARG A 135 12.43 4.11 1.51
CA ARG A 135 11.77 4.51 2.75
C ARG A 135 12.69 4.19 3.93
N PRO A 136 12.88 5.13 4.87
CA PRO A 136 13.73 4.89 6.04
C PRO A 136 13.38 3.56 6.74
N GLY A 137 14.41 2.78 7.06
CA GLY A 137 14.25 1.48 7.72
C GLY A 137 13.80 0.31 6.81
N VAL A 138 13.63 0.50 5.50
CA VAL A 138 13.14 -0.56 4.60
C VAL A 138 13.99 -1.83 4.60
N LEU A 139 15.32 -1.71 4.61
CA LEU A 139 16.21 -2.87 4.61
C LEU A 139 16.13 -3.63 5.93
N ASP A 140 16.08 -2.92 7.06
CA ASP A 140 15.91 -3.53 8.38
C ASP A 140 14.55 -4.20 8.52
N PHE A 141 13.51 -3.58 7.97
CA PHE A 141 12.17 -4.14 7.92
C PHE A 141 12.13 -5.43 7.09
N LEU A 142 12.70 -5.44 5.87
CA LEU A 142 12.72 -6.61 4.99
C LEU A 142 13.55 -7.76 5.58
N ASN A 143 14.71 -7.48 6.18
CA ASN A 143 15.52 -8.47 6.89
C ASN A 143 14.75 -9.15 8.03
N TRP A 144 14.09 -8.34 8.85
CA TRP A 144 13.25 -8.84 9.93
C TRP A 144 12.06 -9.63 9.39
N ALA A 145 11.34 -9.09 8.41
CA ALA A 145 10.14 -9.70 7.86
C ALA A 145 10.44 -11.05 7.19
N ALA A 146 11.55 -11.15 6.46
CA ALA A 146 11.99 -12.39 5.83
C ALA A 146 12.28 -13.51 6.83
N SER A 147 12.48 -13.21 8.11
CA SER A 147 12.66 -14.23 9.16
C SER A 147 11.33 -14.86 9.61
N TYR A 148 10.21 -14.12 9.51
CA TYR A 148 8.93 -14.52 10.09
C TYR A 148 7.82 -14.76 9.07
N PHE A 149 7.97 -14.23 7.85
CA PHE A 149 6.94 -14.26 6.81
C PHE A 149 7.49 -14.78 5.49
N GLU A 150 6.60 -15.38 4.70
CA GLU A 150 6.77 -15.40 3.24
C GLU A 150 6.54 -13.96 2.75
N VAL A 151 7.59 -13.28 2.33
CA VAL A 151 7.53 -11.89 1.85
C VAL A 151 7.21 -11.87 0.36
N VAL A 152 6.10 -11.25 0.00
CA VAL A 152 5.64 -11.07 -1.38
C VAL A 152 5.59 -9.57 -1.68
N VAL A 153 6.42 -9.07 -2.59
CA VAL A 153 6.25 -7.70 -3.09
C VAL A 153 5.29 -7.74 -4.27
N TRP A 154 4.24 -6.91 -4.26
CA TRP A 154 3.23 -6.86 -5.32
C TRP A 154 3.00 -5.41 -5.75
N THR A 155 3.59 -5.01 -6.88
CA THR A 155 3.50 -3.66 -7.43
C THR A 155 2.53 -3.56 -8.62
N ALA A 156 1.93 -2.38 -8.83
CA ALA A 156 1.27 -2.01 -10.09
C ALA A 156 2.28 -1.54 -11.18
N GLY A 157 3.57 -1.65 -10.91
CA GLY A 157 4.69 -1.42 -11.84
C GLY A 157 4.84 -2.48 -12.93
N THR A 158 5.72 -2.22 -13.89
CA THR A 158 6.13 -3.18 -14.92
C THR A 158 7.16 -4.18 -14.37
N GLU A 159 7.46 -5.23 -15.14
CA GLU A 159 8.50 -6.21 -14.77
C GLU A 159 9.89 -5.59 -14.68
N ASP A 160 10.28 -4.77 -15.66
CA ASP A 160 11.60 -4.11 -15.64
C ASP A 160 11.77 -3.21 -14.40
N TYR A 161 10.69 -2.51 -14.03
CA TYR A 161 10.68 -1.68 -12.83
C TYR A 161 10.81 -2.53 -11.56
N ALA A 162 10.05 -3.62 -11.46
CA ALA A 162 10.12 -4.53 -10.33
C ALA A 162 11.51 -5.19 -10.20
N ALA A 163 12.12 -5.58 -11.33
CA ALA A 163 13.47 -6.14 -11.35
C ALA A 163 14.52 -5.13 -10.85
N MET A 164 14.39 -3.86 -11.25
CA MET A 164 15.23 -2.80 -10.71
C MET A 164 15.05 -2.63 -9.21
N ALA A 165 13.79 -2.50 -8.75
CA ALA A 165 13.52 -2.30 -7.33
C ALA A 165 14.04 -3.46 -6.48
N ARG A 166 13.94 -4.70 -6.99
CA ARG A 166 14.56 -5.87 -6.34
C ARG A 166 16.07 -5.75 -6.24
N SER A 167 16.73 -5.25 -7.27
CA SER A 167 18.20 -5.05 -7.27
C SER A 167 18.64 -4.03 -6.21
N CYS A 168 17.78 -3.05 -5.89
CA CYS A 168 18.03 -2.09 -4.81
C CYS A 168 17.70 -2.66 -3.42
N LEU A 169 16.60 -3.40 -3.29
CA LEU A 169 16.06 -3.83 -1.98
C LEU A 169 16.58 -5.19 -1.50
N ASP A 170 16.89 -6.10 -2.42
CA ASP A 170 17.24 -7.50 -2.15
C ASP A 170 18.22 -8.03 -3.22
N PRO A 171 19.43 -7.44 -3.34
CA PRO A 171 20.40 -7.80 -4.38
C PRO A 171 20.85 -9.26 -4.30
N GLU A 172 20.85 -9.85 -3.09
CA GLU A 172 21.23 -11.24 -2.86
C GLU A 172 20.07 -12.24 -3.05
N ASN A 173 18.85 -11.75 -3.35
CA ASN A 173 17.63 -12.55 -3.47
C ASN A 173 17.33 -13.43 -2.25
N LYS A 174 17.55 -12.89 -1.04
CA LYS A 174 17.35 -13.59 0.24
C LYS A 174 16.11 -13.12 0.99
N LEU A 175 15.63 -11.91 0.73
CA LEU A 175 14.60 -11.26 1.54
C LEU A 175 13.20 -11.40 0.94
N ILE A 176 13.06 -11.18 -0.37
CA ILE A 176 11.78 -11.18 -1.08
C ILE A 176 11.56 -12.57 -1.67
N THR A 177 10.55 -13.30 -1.19
CA THR A 177 10.24 -14.66 -1.68
C THR A 177 9.62 -14.62 -3.07
N HIS A 178 8.69 -13.70 -3.31
CA HIS A 178 8.02 -13.53 -4.60
C HIS A 178 7.87 -12.06 -4.98
N MET A 179 8.00 -11.76 -6.27
CA MET A 179 7.78 -10.43 -6.84
C MET A 179 6.66 -10.52 -7.88
N LEU A 180 5.53 -9.87 -7.61
CA LEU A 180 4.38 -9.77 -8.49
C LEU A 180 4.27 -8.35 -9.06
N THR A 181 3.83 -8.26 -10.31
CA THR A 181 3.75 -7.01 -11.07
C THR A 181 2.32 -6.75 -11.53
N ARG A 182 2.11 -5.65 -12.27
CA ARG A 182 0.80 -5.31 -12.83
C ARG A 182 0.15 -6.41 -13.66
N LYS A 183 0.92 -7.33 -14.23
CA LYS A 183 0.39 -8.48 -14.99
C LYS A 183 -0.44 -9.42 -14.11
N SER A 184 -0.16 -9.46 -12.81
CA SER A 184 -0.92 -10.24 -11.82
C SER A 184 -2.11 -9.47 -11.25
N CYS A 185 -2.20 -8.16 -11.47
CA CYS A 185 -3.31 -7.35 -10.99
C CYS A 185 -4.56 -7.52 -11.87
N ILE A 186 -5.74 -7.30 -11.29
CA ILE A 186 -6.95 -7.05 -12.07
C ILE A 186 -6.84 -5.67 -12.65
N ARG A 187 -6.79 -5.59 -13.99
CA ARG A 187 -6.87 -4.33 -14.70
C ARG A 187 -8.33 -3.91 -14.82
N MET A 188 -8.71 -2.81 -14.16
CA MET A 188 -10.05 -2.23 -14.29
C MET A 188 -9.95 -0.82 -14.84
N ARG A 189 -10.90 -0.42 -15.69
CA ARG A 189 -11.02 0.97 -16.12
C ARG A 189 -12.03 1.69 -15.23
N SER A 190 -11.64 2.81 -14.65
CA SER A 190 -12.56 3.68 -13.92
C SER A 190 -13.61 4.24 -14.88
N ALA A 191 -14.88 4.18 -14.50
CA ALA A 191 -15.97 4.66 -15.32
C ALA A 191 -15.97 6.19 -15.43
N SER A 192 -15.65 6.88 -14.32
CA SER A 192 -15.66 8.33 -14.18
C SER A 192 -14.45 8.98 -14.86
N THR A 193 -13.25 8.42 -14.68
CA THR A 193 -12.00 9.10 -15.07
C THR A 193 -11.33 8.47 -16.29
N LYS A 194 -11.83 7.29 -16.72
CA LYS A 194 -11.23 6.46 -17.78
C LYS A 194 -9.82 5.96 -17.47
N GLU A 195 -9.28 6.25 -16.30
CA GLU A 195 -7.98 5.77 -15.86
C GLU A 195 -7.99 4.26 -15.60
N VAL A 196 -6.80 3.67 -15.67
CA VAL A 196 -6.61 2.25 -15.41
C VAL A 196 -6.18 2.07 -13.96
N LEU A 197 -6.94 1.24 -13.27
CA LEU A 197 -6.73 0.84 -11.89
C LEU A 197 -6.21 -0.59 -11.86
N TYR A 198 -5.37 -0.88 -10.86
CA TYR A 198 -4.81 -2.19 -10.63
C TYR A 198 -5.23 -2.68 -9.25
N ILE A 199 -5.98 -3.78 -9.22
CA ILE A 199 -6.49 -4.37 -7.98
C ILE A 199 -5.69 -5.64 -7.68
N LYS A 200 -5.25 -5.78 -6.45
CA LYS A 200 -4.50 -6.92 -5.91
C LYS A 200 -5.50 -7.87 -5.24
N ASP A 201 -5.85 -8.93 -5.96
CA ASP A 201 -6.80 -9.94 -5.47
C ASP A 201 -6.05 -11.01 -4.69
N LEU A 202 -6.05 -10.91 -3.35
CA LEU A 202 -5.32 -11.85 -2.50
C LEU A 202 -5.83 -13.29 -2.63
N CYS A 203 -7.09 -13.48 -3.04
CA CYS A 203 -7.64 -14.81 -3.31
C CYS A 203 -6.91 -15.51 -4.46
N ALA A 204 -6.31 -14.75 -5.38
CA ALA A 204 -5.57 -15.29 -6.51
C ALA A 204 -4.16 -15.78 -6.13
N LEU A 205 -3.66 -15.50 -4.91
CA LEU A 205 -2.33 -15.92 -4.48
C LEU A 205 -2.22 -17.43 -4.20
N GLY A 206 -3.34 -18.11 -3.94
CA GLY A 206 -3.31 -19.49 -3.42
C GLY A 206 -2.66 -19.56 -2.04
N ARG A 207 -3.02 -18.61 -1.17
CA ARG A 207 -2.61 -18.54 0.24
C ARG A 207 -3.85 -18.50 1.12
N ASP A 208 -3.71 -18.94 2.36
CA ASP A 208 -4.77 -18.81 3.35
C ASP A 208 -4.94 -17.33 3.73
N LEU A 209 -6.11 -16.76 3.45
CA LEU A 209 -6.45 -15.38 3.77
C LEU A 209 -6.56 -15.13 5.28
N SER A 210 -6.69 -16.16 6.12
CA SER A 210 -6.60 -15.99 7.58
C SER A 210 -5.18 -15.66 8.05
N LYS A 211 -4.18 -15.86 7.17
CA LYS A 211 -2.73 -15.72 7.38
C LYS A 211 -2.03 -14.89 6.31
N THR A 212 -2.77 -14.12 5.53
CA THR A 212 -2.24 -13.27 4.47
C THR A 212 -2.64 -11.83 4.73
N PHE A 213 -1.71 -10.90 4.59
CA PHE A 213 -1.97 -9.49 4.81
C PHE A 213 -1.23 -8.64 3.81
N LEU A 214 -1.88 -7.54 3.43
CA LEU A 214 -1.41 -6.61 2.43
C LEU A 214 -1.12 -5.28 3.09
N ILE A 215 0.07 -4.74 2.87
CA ILE A 215 0.47 -3.39 3.25
C ILE A 215 0.47 -2.58 1.97
N ASP A 216 -0.36 -1.56 1.93
CA ASP A 216 -0.58 -0.76 0.72
C ASP A 216 -1.05 0.62 1.15
N ASN A 217 -0.48 1.66 0.55
CA ASN A 217 -0.90 3.04 0.78
C ASN A 217 -2.23 3.38 0.09
N THR A 218 -2.69 2.50 -0.80
CA THR A 218 -3.80 2.76 -1.71
C THR A 218 -4.99 1.82 -1.46
N PRO A 219 -6.06 2.25 -0.77
CA PRO A 219 -7.16 1.35 -0.38
C PRO A 219 -7.86 0.66 -1.56
N HIS A 220 -7.92 1.32 -2.73
CA HIS A 220 -8.58 0.73 -3.89
C HIS A 220 -7.84 -0.50 -4.43
N ALA A 221 -6.52 -0.58 -4.26
CA ALA A 221 -5.72 -1.74 -4.66
C ALA A 221 -6.13 -2.99 -3.90
N ALA A 222 -6.49 -2.85 -2.62
CA ALA A 222 -6.94 -3.94 -1.77
C ALA A 222 -8.46 -4.12 -1.74
N THR A 223 -9.22 -3.48 -2.65
CA THR A 223 -10.69 -3.41 -2.52
C THR A 223 -11.30 -4.77 -2.27
N LEU A 224 -10.91 -5.84 -2.97
CA LEU A 224 -11.50 -7.18 -2.79
C LEU A 224 -11.19 -7.87 -1.46
N ASN A 225 -10.17 -7.39 -0.75
CA ASN A 225 -9.66 -8.00 0.47
C ASN A 225 -9.35 -6.96 1.56
N LEU A 226 -10.21 -5.94 1.72
CA LEU A 226 -10.02 -4.88 2.72
C LEU A 226 -9.87 -5.39 4.17
N SER A 227 -10.40 -6.57 4.49
CA SER A 227 -10.20 -7.21 5.80
C SER A 227 -8.77 -7.71 6.03
N ASN A 228 -7.94 -7.75 5.00
CA ASN A 228 -6.54 -8.17 5.00
C ASN A 228 -5.58 -6.97 4.82
N LEU A 229 -6.10 -5.76 4.61
CA LEU A 229 -5.30 -4.54 4.41
C LEU A 229 -4.84 -3.99 5.77
N ILE A 230 -3.54 -3.72 5.86
CA ILE A 230 -2.93 -2.83 6.83
C ILE A 230 -2.58 -1.56 6.06
N PRO A 231 -3.32 -0.45 6.25
CA PRO A 231 -3.01 0.79 5.56
C PRO A 231 -1.67 1.34 6.07
N ILE A 232 -0.98 2.07 5.21
CA ILE A 232 0.26 2.76 5.52
C ILE A 232 0.23 4.12 4.83
N GLU A 233 0.86 5.13 5.41
CA GLU A 233 0.93 6.43 4.75
C GLU A 233 1.82 6.39 3.52
N SER A 234 1.47 7.23 2.55
CA SER A 234 2.21 7.36 1.30
C SER A 234 3.57 7.98 1.55
N PHE A 235 4.62 7.25 1.20
CA PHE A 235 5.99 7.72 1.26
C PHE A 235 6.32 8.60 0.04
N VAL A 236 6.63 9.87 0.31
CA VAL A 236 6.99 10.86 -0.73
C VAL A 236 8.45 11.31 -0.67
N GLY A 237 9.29 10.55 0.06
CA GLY A 237 10.73 10.80 0.19
C GLY A 237 11.17 11.50 1.48
N ASN A 238 10.28 11.67 2.47
CA ASN A 238 10.65 12.27 3.76
C ASN A 238 11.65 11.37 4.51
N ARG A 239 12.87 11.84 4.74
CA ARG A 239 13.91 11.06 5.44
C ARG A 239 13.64 10.85 6.94
N SER A 240 12.73 11.62 7.53
CA SER A 240 12.26 11.46 8.91
C SER A 240 11.08 10.49 9.04
N ASP A 241 10.59 9.90 7.94
CA ASP A 241 9.49 8.93 7.96
C ASP A 241 9.80 7.74 8.88
N THR A 242 8.84 7.35 9.71
CA THR A 242 8.97 6.26 10.69
C THR A 242 7.94 5.14 10.50
N GLU A 243 7.18 5.17 9.41
CA GLU A 243 6.03 4.27 9.20
C GLU A 243 6.43 2.80 9.12
N LEU A 244 7.57 2.46 8.50
CA LEU A 244 8.06 1.06 8.48
C LEU A 244 8.54 0.59 9.85
N ILE A 245 9.05 1.50 10.69
CA ILE A 245 9.47 1.19 12.06
C ILE A 245 8.23 0.87 12.90
N GLU A 246 7.18 1.66 12.76
CA GLU A 246 5.90 1.43 13.43
C GLU A 246 5.17 0.19 12.91
N LEU A 247 5.15 -0.05 11.60
CA LEU A 247 4.64 -1.28 11.02
C LEU A 247 5.37 -2.51 11.55
N LYS A 248 6.69 -2.45 11.70
CA LYS A 248 7.46 -3.53 12.33
C LYS A 248 6.98 -3.78 13.75
N LYS A 249 6.90 -2.74 14.58
CA LYS A 249 6.39 -2.84 15.96
C LYS A 249 4.98 -3.45 15.99
N PHE A 250 4.13 -3.11 15.02
CA PHE A 250 2.80 -3.72 14.81
C PHE A 250 2.81 -5.20 14.63
N LEU A 251 3.59 -5.63 13.66
CA LEU A 251 3.65 -7.03 13.33
C LEU A 251 4.36 -7.82 14.43
N GLU A 252 5.37 -7.27 15.10
CA GLU A 252 6.04 -7.87 16.27
C GLU A 252 5.09 -8.07 17.46
N ALA A 253 4.35 -7.02 17.85
CA ALA A 253 3.43 -7.08 18.98
C ALA A 253 2.31 -8.11 18.78
N ASN A 254 1.93 -8.36 17.52
CA ASN A 254 0.91 -9.33 17.16
C ASN A 254 1.47 -10.67 16.67
N LEU A 255 2.80 -10.83 16.62
CA LEU A 255 3.46 -11.93 15.90
C LEU A 255 2.98 -13.30 16.39
N VAL A 256 2.90 -13.50 17.70
CA VAL A 256 2.43 -14.76 18.31
C VAL A 256 1.02 -15.12 17.83
N ARG A 257 0.12 -14.14 17.74
CA ARG A 257 -1.25 -14.34 17.23
C ARG A 257 -1.26 -14.57 15.72
N LEU A 258 -0.38 -13.88 14.98
CA LEU A 258 -0.27 -14.02 13.54
C LEU A 258 0.23 -15.41 13.13
N ILE A 259 1.20 -15.98 13.86
CA ILE A 259 1.78 -17.30 13.56
C ILE A 259 0.94 -18.48 14.08
N ASP A 260 0.09 -18.27 15.10
CA ASP A 260 -0.75 -19.35 15.63
C ASP A 260 -1.84 -19.77 14.65
N LYS A 261 -1.80 -21.02 14.18
CA LYS A 261 -2.75 -21.60 13.22
C LYS A 261 -4.23 -21.48 13.62
N LYS A 262 -4.55 -21.31 14.89
CA LYS A 262 -5.94 -21.19 15.37
C LYS A 262 -6.55 -19.80 15.20
N HIS A 263 -5.73 -18.78 14.96
CA HIS A 263 -6.18 -17.40 14.92
C HIS A 263 -6.37 -16.88 13.48
N ASP A 264 -7.51 -16.24 13.21
CA ASP A 264 -7.71 -15.49 11.97
C ASP A 264 -7.31 -14.03 12.18
N MET A 265 -6.28 -13.60 11.48
CA MET A 265 -5.74 -12.25 11.67
C MET A 265 -6.71 -11.15 11.27
N ARG A 266 -7.66 -11.44 10.36
CA ARG A 266 -8.65 -10.47 9.89
C ARG A 266 -9.53 -9.99 11.04
N ILE A 267 -9.66 -10.78 12.11
CA ILE A 267 -10.33 -10.39 13.34
C ILE A 267 -9.56 -9.28 14.06
N ILE A 268 -8.22 -9.39 14.13
CA ILE A 268 -7.34 -8.38 14.73
C ILE A 268 -7.41 -7.10 13.91
N LEU A 269 -7.24 -7.21 12.59
CA LEU A 269 -7.31 -6.05 11.69
C LEU A 269 -8.69 -5.39 11.70
N HIS A 270 -9.77 -6.17 11.81
CA HIS A 270 -11.12 -5.63 11.91
C HIS A 270 -11.31 -4.83 13.20
N ARG A 271 -10.79 -5.32 14.34
CA ARG A 271 -10.85 -4.59 15.61
C ARG A 271 -10.00 -3.32 15.57
N GLN A 272 -8.82 -3.38 14.96
CA GLN A 272 -7.90 -2.25 14.90
C GLN A 272 -8.38 -1.16 13.95
N PHE A 273 -8.72 -1.52 12.72
CA PHE A 273 -8.93 -0.55 11.64
C PHE A 273 -10.39 -0.44 11.19
N ASN A 274 -11.14 -1.55 11.21
CA ASN A 274 -12.51 -1.62 10.73
C ASN A 274 -12.73 -0.98 9.33
N LEU A 275 -11.73 -1.12 8.44
CA LEU A 275 -11.63 -0.41 7.16
C LEU A 275 -12.87 -0.53 6.29
N LYS A 276 -13.42 -1.74 6.20
CA LYS A 276 -14.61 -1.99 5.38
C LYS A 276 -15.80 -1.13 5.78
N ARG A 277 -15.98 -0.86 7.08
CA ARG A 277 -17.05 0.02 7.57
C ARG A 277 -16.69 1.48 7.28
N ARG A 278 -15.50 1.93 7.69
CA ARG A 278 -15.08 3.33 7.55
C ARG A 278 -15.02 3.80 6.09
N ILE A 279 -14.53 2.96 5.18
CA ILE A 279 -14.52 3.27 3.73
C ILE A 279 -15.95 3.47 3.20
N ARG A 280 -16.92 2.65 3.64
CA ARG A 280 -18.33 2.83 3.24
C ARG A 280 -18.94 4.10 3.80
N GLU A 281 -18.59 4.46 5.02
CA GLU A 281 -19.01 5.71 5.65
C GLU A 281 -18.44 6.91 4.88
N ARG A 282 -17.13 6.90 4.55
CA ARG A 282 -16.47 7.92 3.73
C ARG A 282 -17.11 8.07 2.35
N ILE A 283 -17.36 6.97 1.64
CA ILE A 283 -18.05 6.98 0.34
C ILE A 283 -19.47 7.55 0.45
N THR A 284 -20.20 7.18 1.51
CA THR A 284 -21.55 7.71 1.77
C THR A 284 -21.51 9.22 2.01
N HIS A 285 -20.56 9.70 2.80
CA HIS A 285 -20.34 11.13 3.04
C HIS A 285 -20.03 11.86 1.73
N TRP A 286 -19.04 11.36 0.98
CA TRP A 286 -18.65 11.90 -0.31
C TRP A 286 -19.84 12.01 -1.28
N ARG A 287 -20.68 10.98 -1.39
CA ARG A 287 -21.89 11.01 -2.24
C ARG A 287 -22.83 12.17 -1.87
N ARG A 288 -23.00 12.45 -0.57
CA ARG A 288 -23.84 13.56 -0.09
C ARG A 288 -23.22 14.91 -0.46
N GLU A 289 -21.90 15.06 -0.30
CA GLU A 289 -21.17 16.26 -0.71
C GLU A 289 -21.29 16.53 -2.21
N GLN A 290 -21.25 15.49 -3.05
CA GLN A 290 -21.44 15.64 -4.49
C GLN A 290 -22.87 16.06 -4.85
N GLN A 291 -23.87 15.56 -4.13
CA GLN A 291 -25.28 15.96 -4.33
C GLN A 291 -25.52 17.42 -3.95
N SER A 292 -24.93 17.89 -2.84
CA SER A 292 -25.05 19.30 -2.43
C SER A 292 -24.33 20.27 -3.37
N ARG A 293 -23.26 19.84 -4.05
CA ARG A 293 -22.55 20.67 -5.05
C ARG A 293 -23.32 20.82 -6.37
N GLN A 294 -24.35 19.99 -6.61
CA GLN A 294 -25.16 19.99 -7.84
C GLN A 294 -26.50 20.73 -7.67
N GLN A 295 -26.82 21.18 -6.46
CA GLN A 295 -27.99 22.01 -6.13
C GLN A 295 -27.57 23.47 -6.02
#